data_AF-A0A817SZZ7-F1
#
_entry.id   AF-A0A817SZZ7-F1
#
_cell.length_a   1.000
_cell.length_b   1.000
_cell.length_c   1.000
_cell.angle_alpha   90.00
_cell.angle_beta   90.00
_cell.angle_gamma   90.00
#
_symmetry.space_group_name_H-M   'P 1'
#
loop_
_entity.id
_entity.type
_entity.pdbx_description
1 polymer ?
#
loop_
_entity_poly.entity_id
_entity_poly.type
_entity_poly.pdbx_seq_one_letter_code
_entity_poly.pdbx_strand_id
1 'polypeptide(L)'
;MHQDVLSSRVQSYDGIPAWLYDQFPAPAHAYPWPLQSAPPVGDWFFGYELINEPWAGNYIANPFLLLPGIAGSTNLQPLYDKLAKAIRSVDDKTLIFYEPVTWGVRLNGKYFGTGFTHVPGGDSYRDRSVLSYHYYCIVLSLDPVPGNGTIPTFERVLCDDIEGPAVFESVRVDLLRLGGSAFLTEFGGCDDSPTCDEQLRWALEAADEFYQSWAYWGVVRNQKTTINRLARVYARAMAGKPVFSIGKLDQKRFIELFKQFYPEGNPKKFCKYAFDTFDADNDGTISFEEFLITYSAARNGNLDDRLDLVFDIYDISKDGLIDEAELTKMIVALYKLAGKTNLKGDHDPKRRAAQIIAKLDLSGDKKLSKAEFFSGCKSDPFMRRLLDPNS
;
A
#
# COMPACT_ATOMS: atom_id res chain seq x y z
N MET A 1 7.99 -22.70 2.84
CA MET A 1 7.87 -24.06 3.43
C MET A 1 8.34 -23.96 4.86
N HIS A 2 7.41 -23.89 5.83
CA HIS A 2 7.65 -23.50 7.23
C HIS A 2 8.79 -24.28 7.90
N GLN A 3 9.62 -23.64 8.74
CA GLN A 3 10.43 -24.31 9.76
C GLN A 3 10.94 -23.36 10.85
N ASP A 4 10.90 -23.79 12.12
CA ASP A 4 11.48 -23.09 13.28
C ASP A 4 12.64 -23.89 13.91
N VAL A 5 13.86 -23.34 13.92
CA VAL A 5 15.06 -23.97 14.53
C VAL A 5 15.31 -25.43 14.05
N LEU A 6 15.19 -25.64 12.73
CA LEU A 6 15.57 -26.85 11.98
C LEU A 6 14.75 -28.15 12.18
N SER A 7 14.44 -28.60 13.41
CA SER A 7 13.60 -29.80 13.61
C SER A 7 13.19 -30.03 15.06
N SER A 8 12.00 -30.61 15.25
CA SER A 8 11.54 -31.29 16.48
C SER A 8 12.57 -32.20 17.17
N ARG A 9 13.56 -32.75 16.44
CA ARG A 9 14.70 -33.49 17.02
C ARG A 9 15.60 -32.67 17.95
N VAL A 10 15.61 -31.34 17.84
CA VAL A 10 16.28 -30.41 18.75
C VAL A 10 15.30 -29.66 19.66
N GLN A 11 14.09 -30.21 19.85
CA GLN A 11 13.03 -29.72 20.74
C GLN A 11 12.37 -28.39 20.29
N SER A 12 12.34 -28.12 18.98
CA SER A 12 11.68 -26.95 18.38
C SER A 12 10.40 -27.30 17.60
N TYR A 13 9.70 -26.27 17.11
CA TYR A 13 8.50 -26.40 16.26
C TYR A 13 8.88 -26.82 14.82
N ASP A 14 7.97 -27.45 14.08
CA ASP A 14 8.34 -28.24 12.89
C ASP A 14 7.28 -28.13 11.77
N GLY A 15 7.73 -27.83 10.54
CA GLY A 15 6.85 -27.56 9.39
C GLY A 15 6.69 -28.72 8.39
N ILE A 16 7.49 -29.79 8.50
CA ILE A 16 7.24 -31.04 7.74
C ILE A 16 7.37 -32.30 8.63
N PRO A 17 6.40 -32.56 9.52
CA PRO A 17 6.28 -33.84 10.20
C PRO A 17 5.25 -34.74 9.50
N ALA A 18 5.64 -35.97 9.17
CA ALA A 18 5.34 -37.13 10.03
C ALA A 18 5.50 -38.45 9.27
N TRP A 19 4.89 -38.56 8.08
CA TRP A 19 4.71 -39.86 7.40
C TRP A 19 6.03 -40.28 6.71
N LEU A 20 6.30 -39.77 5.52
CA LEU A 20 7.15 -38.59 5.45
C LEU A 20 6.19 -37.39 5.41
N TYR A 21 5.03 -37.37 4.76
CA TYR A 21 4.39 -38.08 3.61
C TYR A 21 5.29 -38.82 2.59
N ASP A 22 5.22 -40.12 2.25
CA ASP A 22 5.32 -41.48 2.88
C ASP A 22 4.39 -42.07 3.99
N GLN A 23 4.95 -42.54 5.13
CA GLN A 23 4.70 -43.88 5.71
C GLN A 23 3.45 -44.13 6.59
N PHE A 24 3.00 -43.19 7.43
CA PHE A 24 1.79 -43.36 8.27
C PHE A 24 0.54 -43.63 7.39
N PRO A 25 -0.43 -44.43 7.88
CA PRO A 25 -1.66 -44.70 7.15
C PRO A 25 -2.54 -43.45 7.02
N ALA A 26 -3.27 -43.35 5.90
CA ALA A 26 -4.13 -42.21 5.61
C ALA A 26 -5.28 -42.05 6.63
N PRO A 27 -5.64 -40.81 7.01
CA PRO A 27 -6.77 -40.55 7.90
C PRO A 27 -8.10 -40.84 7.20
N ALA A 28 -9.11 -41.29 7.97
CA ALA A 28 -10.42 -41.65 7.44
C ALA A 28 -11.20 -40.48 6.80
N HIS A 29 -10.85 -39.23 7.15
CA HIS A 29 -11.42 -38.00 6.61
C HIS A 29 -10.30 -36.97 6.37
N ALA A 30 -10.38 -36.24 5.26
CA ALA A 30 -9.39 -35.22 4.91
C ALA A 30 -9.73 -33.85 5.52
N TYR A 31 -8.69 -33.05 5.77
CA TYR A 31 -8.77 -31.64 6.15
C TYR A 31 -8.25 -30.78 4.97
N PRO A 32 -8.80 -29.59 4.69
CA PRO A 32 -9.86 -28.88 5.41
C PRO A 32 -11.28 -29.17 4.87
N TRP A 33 -12.28 -28.99 5.74
CA TRP A 33 -13.71 -29.07 5.40
C TRP A 33 -14.49 -28.07 6.28
N PRO A 34 -15.60 -27.45 5.82
CA PRO A 34 -16.31 -27.68 4.56
C PRO A 34 -16.01 -26.67 3.44
N LEU A 35 -15.42 -27.17 2.35
CA LEU A 35 -15.74 -26.74 0.99
C LEU A 35 -16.28 -27.98 0.28
N GLN A 36 -17.53 -27.95 -0.18
CA GLN A 36 -18.24 -29.16 -0.65
C GLN A 36 -17.61 -29.85 -1.87
N SER A 37 -16.70 -29.16 -2.54
CA SER A 37 -15.71 -29.69 -3.48
C SER A 37 -14.43 -28.88 -3.32
N ALA A 38 -13.25 -29.51 -3.43
CA ALA A 38 -12.02 -28.77 -3.63
C ALA A 38 -12.15 -27.93 -4.92
N PRO A 39 -11.85 -26.61 -4.91
CA PRO A 39 -11.86 -25.84 -6.13
C PRO A 39 -10.75 -26.33 -7.09
N PRO A 40 -10.87 -26.09 -8.40
CA PRO A 40 -9.77 -26.29 -9.34
C PRO A 40 -8.47 -25.67 -8.81
N VAL A 41 -7.33 -26.37 -8.98
CA VAL A 41 -6.05 -25.98 -8.35
C VAL A 41 -5.64 -24.54 -8.71
N GLY A 42 -5.96 -24.07 -9.92
CA GLY A 42 -5.69 -22.70 -10.37
C GLY A 42 -6.50 -21.59 -9.66
N ASP A 43 -7.52 -21.93 -8.86
CA ASP A 43 -8.41 -20.96 -8.20
C ASP A 43 -8.00 -20.63 -6.76
N TRP A 44 -7.06 -21.39 -6.16
CA TRP A 44 -6.67 -21.24 -4.75
C TRP A 44 -5.18 -21.46 -4.45
N PHE A 45 -4.39 -21.96 -5.41
CA PHE A 45 -2.95 -22.19 -5.23
C PHE A 45 -2.14 -21.29 -6.18
N PHE A 46 -1.22 -20.48 -5.63
CA PHE A 46 -0.53 -19.43 -6.38
C PHE A 46 1.01 -19.54 -6.42
N GLY A 47 1.64 -20.25 -5.49
CA GLY A 47 3.11 -20.30 -5.40
C GLY A 47 3.69 -21.39 -4.50
N TYR A 48 4.92 -21.81 -4.80
CA TYR A 48 5.74 -22.70 -3.97
C TYR A 48 6.82 -21.90 -3.22
N GLU A 49 6.69 -21.77 -1.90
CA GLU A 49 7.72 -21.20 -1.02
C GLU A 49 8.77 -22.25 -0.67
N LEU A 50 9.99 -22.12 -1.17
CA LEU A 50 11.01 -23.18 -1.12
C LEU A 50 11.42 -23.57 0.30
N ILE A 51 11.66 -22.60 1.19
CA ILE A 51 12.10 -22.80 2.58
C ILE A 51 11.94 -21.49 3.36
N ASN A 52 11.34 -21.59 4.55
CA ASN A 52 11.21 -20.51 5.54
C ASN A 52 12.54 -20.23 6.23
N GLU A 53 12.85 -18.97 6.48
CA GLU A 53 13.98 -18.47 7.28
C GLU A 53 15.28 -19.28 7.10
N PRO A 54 15.77 -19.45 5.85
CA PRO A 54 16.82 -20.39 5.53
C PRO A 54 18.12 -20.06 6.28
N TRP A 55 18.54 -20.98 7.17
CA TRP A 55 19.74 -20.79 7.96
C TRP A 55 21.01 -20.77 7.10
N ALA A 56 21.95 -19.89 7.45
CA ALA A 56 23.19 -19.65 6.69
C ALA A 56 24.10 -20.88 6.51
N GLY A 57 23.96 -21.91 7.36
CA GLY A 57 24.71 -23.17 7.30
C GLY A 57 25.72 -23.33 8.44
N ASN A 58 26.80 -24.09 8.20
CA ASN A 58 27.82 -24.36 9.22
C ASN A 58 28.79 -23.17 9.39
N TYR A 59 28.32 -22.13 10.07
CA TYR A 59 29.09 -20.92 10.39
C TYR A 59 30.28 -21.18 11.34
N ILE A 60 30.30 -22.30 12.07
CA ILE A 60 31.46 -22.68 12.90
C ILE A 60 32.64 -23.10 12.02
N ALA A 61 32.36 -23.83 10.92
CA ALA A 61 33.38 -24.18 9.93
C ALA A 61 33.71 -23.03 8.95
N ASN A 62 32.74 -22.15 8.67
CA ASN A 62 32.96 -20.96 7.83
C ASN A 62 32.20 -19.73 8.39
N PRO A 63 32.83 -18.92 9.27
CA PRO A 63 32.20 -17.75 9.88
C PRO A 63 31.72 -16.70 8.88
N PHE A 64 32.29 -16.64 7.67
CA PHE A 64 31.88 -15.69 6.64
C PHE A 64 30.44 -15.94 6.13
N LEU A 65 29.85 -17.12 6.38
CA LEU A 65 28.45 -17.40 6.06
C LEU A 65 27.47 -16.45 6.78
N LEU A 66 27.87 -15.85 7.91
CA LEU A 66 27.06 -14.86 8.64
C LEU A 66 27.09 -13.47 7.98
N LEU A 67 27.99 -13.19 7.04
CA LEU A 67 27.98 -11.92 6.32
C LEU A 67 26.88 -11.92 5.25
N PRO A 68 26.08 -10.84 5.10
CA PRO A 68 24.95 -10.84 4.17
C PRO A 68 25.39 -11.17 2.73
N GLY A 69 24.63 -12.07 2.10
CA GLY A 69 24.86 -12.53 0.74
C GLY A 69 25.91 -13.64 0.55
N ILE A 70 26.74 -13.95 1.56
CA ILE A 70 27.71 -15.05 1.43
C ILE A 70 26.99 -16.40 1.48
N ALA A 71 26.09 -16.62 2.45
CA ALA A 71 25.25 -17.81 2.47
C ALA A 71 24.30 -17.90 1.26
N GLY A 72 23.74 -16.77 0.83
CA GLY A 72 22.86 -16.69 -0.35
C GLY A 72 23.55 -17.16 -1.64
N SER A 73 24.75 -16.65 -1.91
CA SER A 73 25.56 -17.03 -3.07
C SER A 73 26.16 -18.43 -2.98
N THR A 74 26.61 -18.86 -1.80
CA THR A 74 27.34 -20.12 -1.61
C THR A 74 26.42 -21.33 -1.44
N ASN A 75 25.34 -21.19 -0.67
CA ASN A 75 24.50 -22.30 -0.23
C ASN A 75 23.08 -22.24 -0.84
N LEU A 76 22.44 -21.07 -0.83
CA LEU A 76 21.02 -20.98 -1.22
C LEU A 76 20.81 -20.98 -2.73
N GLN A 77 21.56 -20.20 -3.52
CA GLN A 77 21.43 -20.18 -4.98
C GLN A 77 21.54 -21.60 -5.59
N PRO A 78 22.61 -22.41 -5.32
CA PRO A 78 22.72 -23.74 -5.93
C PRO A 78 21.65 -24.73 -5.46
N LEU A 79 21.13 -24.55 -4.24
CA LEU A 79 19.99 -25.31 -3.71
C LEU A 79 18.70 -24.93 -4.47
N TYR A 80 18.43 -23.64 -4.61
CA TYR A 80 17.21 -23.12 -5.24
C TYR A 80 17.17 -23.41 -6.73
N ASP A 81 18.31 -23.35 -7.44
CA ASP A 81 18.37 -23.73 -8.85
C ASP A 81 18.09 -25.22 -9.05
N LYS A 82 18.54 -26.07 -8.11
CA LYS A 82 18.25 -27.51 -8.11
C LYS A 82 16.77 -27.80 -7.78
N LEU A 83 16.19 -27.12 -6.80
CA LEU A 83 14.78 -27.23 -6.44
C LEU A 83 13.87 -26.70 -7.56
N ALA A 84 14.16 -25.52 -8.10
CA ALA A 84 13.43 -24.94 -9.22
C ALA A 84 13.51 -25.84 -10.46
N LYS A 85 14.69 -26.39 -10.80
CA LYS A 85 14.79 -27.36 -11.91
C LYS A 85 13.95 -28.63 -11.68
N ALA A 86 13.83 -29.10 -10.45
CA ALA A 86 12.95 -30.22 -10.12
C ALA A 86 11.46 -29.85 -10.27
N ILE A 87 11.03 -28.71 -9.69
CA ILE A 87 9.66 -28.20 -9.81
C ILE A 87 9.29 -27.96 -11.28
N ARG A 88 10.13 -27.24 -12.04
CA ARG A 88 9.91 -26.93 -13.47
C ARG A 88 9.87 -28.15 -14.39
N SER A 89 10.34 -29.32 -13.94
CA SER A 89 10.17 -30.58 -14.68
C SER A 89 8.74 -31.15 -14.63
N VAL A 90 7.89 -30.66 -13.72
CA VAL A 90 6.47 -31.08 -13.57
C VAL A 90 5.49 -29.89 -13.56
N ASP A 91 5.91 -28.70 -13.15
CA ASP A 91 5.14 -27.45 -13.16
C ASP A 91 6.02 -26.27 -13.63
N ASP A 92 5.89 -25.92 -14.90
CA ASP A 92 6.58 -24.80 -15.54
C ASP A 92 5.90 -23.43 -15.31
N LYS A 93 4.78 -23.35 -14.58
CA LYS A 93 3.90 -22.16 -14.55
C LYS A 93 3.76 -21.50 -13.18
N THR A 94 3.59 -22.27 -12.12
CA THR A 94 3.34 -21.75 -10.77
C THR A 94 4.52 -20.89 -10.29
N LEU A 95 4.24 -19.84 -9.52
CA LEU A 95 5.27 -18.97 -8.96
C LEU A 95 6.20 -19.75 -8.02
N ILE A 96 7.51 -19.49 -8.08
CA ILE A 96 8.46 -19.99 -7.08
C ILE A 96 8.88 -18.82 -6.18
N PHE A 97 8.55 -18.95 -4.90
CA PHE A 97 8.87 -18.03 -3.82
C PHE A 97 10.17 -18.48 -3.15
N TYR A 98 11.13 -17.57 -3.01
CA TYR A 98 12.48 -17.88 -2.55
C TYR A 98 13.02 -16.81 -1.60
N GLU A 99 13.45 -17.24 -0.41
CA GLU A 99 13.90 -16.36 0.68
C GLU A 99 15.44 -16.27 0.74
N PRO A 100 16.02 -15.12 1.08
CA PRO A 100 17.41 -15.02 1.54
C PRO A 100 17.53 -15.53 2.99
N VAL A 101 18.75 -15.58 3.54
CA VAL A 101 18.89 -15.54 5.00
C VAL A 101 18.22 -14.26 5.52
N THR A 102 17.54 -14.30 6.67
CA THR A 102 16.67 -13.20 7.13
C THR A 102 17.41 -11.87 7.30
N TRP A 103 18.68 -11.90 7.68
CA TRP A 103 19.57 -10.73 7.76
C TRP A 103 20.29 -10.38 6.43
N GLY A 104 19.78 -10.87 5.28
CA GLY A 104 20.35 -10.71 3.93
C GLY A 104 20.23 -9.31 3.31
N VAL A 105 20.34 -8.26 4.12
CA VAL A 105 19.90 -6.89 3.81
C VAL A 105 21.06 -5.94 3.47
N ARG A 106 20.85 -5.08 2.45
CA ARG A 106 21.88 -4.19 1.89
C ARG A 106 22.27 -3.05 2.83
N LEU A 107 23.50 -3.10 3.35
CA LEU A 107 24.11 -1.98 4.04
C LEU A 107 24.22 -0.75 3.12
N ASN A 108 23.61 0.35 3.56
CA ASN A 108 23.45 1.62 2.83
C ASN A 108 22.92 1.42 1.39
N GLY A 109 22.00 0.46 1.20
CA GLY A 109 21.41 0.12 -0.12
C GLY A 109 22.38 -0.45 -1.16
N LYS A 110 23.68 -0.57 -0.82
CA LYS A 110 24.75 -0.76 -1.81
C LYS A 110 25.55 -2.04 -1.63
N TYR A 111 25.96 -2.36 -0.40
CA TYR A 111 26.87 -3.47 -0.11
C TYR A 111 26.12 -4.63 0.55
N PHE A 112 26.54 -5.87 0.28
CA PHE A 112 26.07 -7.10 0.94
C PHE A 112 24.52 -7.24 0.96
N GLY A 113 23.91 -7.61 -0.17
CA GLY A 113 22.47 -7.92 -0.24
C GLY A 113 22.18 -9.42 -0.11
N THR A 114 21.07 -9.87 -0.71
CA THR A 114 20.58 -11.27 -0.63
C THR A 114 21.62 -12.32 -1.07
N GLY A 115 22.53 -11.97 -1.97
CA GLY A 115 23.60 -12.84 -2.49
C GLY A 115 23.24 -13.62 -3.75
N PHE A 116 21.95 -13.73 -4.09
CA PHE A 116 21.53 -14.33 -5.35
C PHE A 116 22.11 -13.57 -6.55
N THR A 117 22.41 -14.28 -7.63
CA THR A 117 22.91 -13.69 -8.90
C THR A 117 21.85 -13.68 -9.99
N HIS A 118 20.87 -14.59 -9.90
CA HIS A 118 19.74 -14.75 -10.80
C HIS A 118 18.56 -15.37 -10.03
N VAL A 119 17.34 -15.27 -10.58
CA VAL A 119 16.16 -15.94 -9.98
C VAL A 119 16.29 -17.48 -10.07
N PRO A 120 15.67 -18.26 -9.15
CA PRO A 120 15.83 -19.71 -9.09
C PRO A 120 15.61 -20.42 -10.43
N GLY A 121 16.64 -21.13 -10.89
CA GLY A 121 16.62 -21.91 -12.14
C GLY A 121 16.98 -21.12 -13.40
N GLY A 122 17.18 -19.80 -13.33
CA GLY A 122 17.68 -18.98 -14.44
C GLY A 122 16.75 -17.87 -14.91
N ASP A 123 17.31 -16.95 -15.71
CA ASP A 123 16.66 -15.71 -16.16
C ASP A 123 15.36 -15.92 -16.98
N SER A 124 15.14 -17.12 -17.52
CA SER A 124 13.90 -17.52 -18.19
C SER A 124 12.68 -17.58 -17.28
N TYR A 125 12.85 -17.59 -15.95
CA TYR A 125 11.76 -17.68 -14.97
C TYR A 125 11.47 -16.36 -14.25
N ARG A 126 12.06 -15.24 -14.68
CA ARG A 126 11.88 -13.89 -14.10
C ARG A 126 10.42 -13.39 -14.10
N ASP A 127 9.52 -14.02 -14.84
CA ASP A 127 8.08 -13.74 -14.86
C ASP A 127 7.27 -14.64 -13.91
N ARG A 128 7.91 -15.63 -13.25
CA ARG A 128 7.31 -16.56 -12.28
C ARG A 128 8.22 -16.93 -11.10
N SER A 129 9.04 -15.97 -10.68
CA SER A 129 9.86 -16.04 -9.46
C SER A 129 9.59 -14.83 -8.57
N VAL A 130 9.45 -15.08 -7.27
CA VAL A 130 9.11 -14.07 -6.26
C VAL A 130 10.14 -14.12 -5.13
N LEU A 131 10.81 -13.00 -4.86
CA LEU A 131 11.69 -12.85 -3.71
C LEU A 131 10.83 -12.67 -2.46
N SER A 132 10.71 -13.72 -1.64
CA SER A 132 10.08 -13.62 -0.33
C SER A 132 11.06 -13.05 0.69
N TYR A 133 10.54 -12.31 1.66
CA TYR A 133 11.32 -11.68 2.73
C TYR A 133 10.44 -11.37 3.92
N HIS A 134 11.02 -11.28 5.11
CA HIS A 134 10.31 -10.99 6.36
C HIS A 134 10.68 -9.60 6.89
N TYR A 135 9.84 -9.03 7.75
CA TYR A 135 10.18 -7.84 8.53
C TYR A 135 9.71 -7.97 9.98
N TYR A 136 10.70 -8.09 10.88
CA TYR A 136 10.57 -7.94 12.32
C TYR A 136 11.71 -7.03 12.77
N CYS A 137 11.43 -5.95 13.50
CA CYS A 137 12.51 -5.09 13.99
C CYS A 137 13.38 -5.85 15.00
N ILE A 138 14.68 -6.00 14.69
CA ILE A 138 15.64 -6.76 15.49
C ILE A 138 15.74 -6.20 16.91
N VAL A 139 15.65 -4.87 17.07
CA VAL A 139 15.73 -4.19 18.37
C VAL A 139 14.61 -4.67 19.31
N LEU A 140 13.37 -4.63 18.84
CA LEU A 140 12.19 -5.03 19.61
C LEU A 140 12.08 -6.55 19.77
N SER A 141 12.75 -7.31 18.90
CA SER A 141 12.88 -8.77 19.02
C SER A 141 13.91 -9.19 20.07
N LEU A 142 14.81 -8.29 20.48
CA LEU A 142 15.85 -8.52 21.49
C LEU A 142 15.50 -7.93 22.87
N ASP A 143 14.81 -6.79 22.92
CA ASP A 143 14.22 -6.22 24.14
C ASP A 143 12.75 -5.83 23.90
N PRO A 144 11.80 -6.76 24.09
CA PRO A 144 10.40 -6.55 23.76
C PRO A 144 9.73 -5.59 24.76
N VAL A 145 9.53 -4.35 24.31
CA VAL A 145 8.75 -3.33 25.03
C VAL A 145 7.37 -3.92 25.39
N PRO A 146 7.02 -4.06 26.69
CA PRO A 146 5.78 -4.71 27.09
C PRO A 146 4.59 -3.86 26.63
N GLY A 147 3.64 -4.46 25.91
CA GLY A 147 2.80 -3.78 24.91
C GLY A 147 2.11 -2.46 25.28
N ASN A 148 1.75 -2.24 26.55
CA ASN A 148 1.17 -0.98 27.05
C ASN A 148 2.20 0.16 27.27
N GLY A 149 3.49 -0.11 27.07
CA GLY A 149 4.55 0.89 27.01
C GLY A 149 4.58 1.61 25.67
N THR A 150 5.30 2.74 25.63
CA THR A 150 5.72 3.40 24.40
C THR A 150 7.09 2.87 24.00
N ILE A 151 7.30 2.61 22.71
CA ILE A 151 8.64 2.31 22.18
C ILE A 151 9.56 3.50 22.50
N PRO A 152 10.71 3.30 23.17
CA PRO A 152 11.61 4.40 23.46
C PRO A 152 12.24 4.95 22.17
N THR A 153 12.55 6.25 22.18
CA THR A 153 12.71 7.03 20.93
C THR A 153 13.87 6.56 20.06
N PHE A 154 14.94 6.03 20.64
CA PHE A 154 16.11 5.56 19.89
C PHE A 154 15.82 4.24 19.16
N GLU A 155 15.14 3.34 19.84
CA GLU A 155 14.71 2.03 19.39
C GLU A 155 13.72 2.19 18.23
N ARG A 156 12.74 3.11 18.35
CA ARG A 156 11.83 3.43 17.24
C ARG A 156 12.54 4.02 16.04
N VAL A 157 13.47 4.97 16.22
CA VAL A 157 14.27 5.53 15.10
C VAL A 157 15.09 4.42 14.42
N LEU A 158 15.61 3.46 15.18
CA LEU A 158 16.36 2.34 14.63
C LEU A 158 15.46 1.37 13.83
N CYS A 159 14.24 1.08 14.28
CA CYS A 159 13.26 0.32 13.49
C CYS A 159 12.78 1.11 12.25
N ASP A 160 12.20 2.28 12.47
CA ASP A 160 11.31 2.97 11.54
C ASP A 160 12.06 3.84 10.51
N ASP A 161 13.20 4.46 10.90
CA ASP A 161 13.99 5.36 10.05
C ASP A 161 15.25 4.71 9.46
N ILE A 162 15.65 3.53 9.94
CA ILE A 162 16.93 2.88 9.58
C ILE A 162 16.75 1.43 9.10
N GLU A 163 16.28 0.53 9.97
CA GLU A 163 16.24 -0.91 9.71
C GLU A 163 15.19 -1.27 8.65
N GLY A 164 13.92 -0.93 8.91
CA GLY A 164 12.81 -1.14 7.99
C GLY A 164 13.06 -0.55 6.59
N PRO A 165 13.41 0.75 6.45
CA PRO A 165 13.75 1.33 5.15
C PRO A 165 14.89 0.60 4.42
N ALA A 166 15.89 0.09 5.14
CA ALA A 166 16.97 -0.69 4.54
C ALA A 166 16.50 -2.08 4.05
N VAL A 167 15.55 -2.73 4.73
CA VAL A 167 14.94 -3.99 4.26
C VAL A 167 14.20 -3.78 2.93
N PHE A 168 13.25 -2.84 2.90
CA PHE A 168 12.42 -2.59 1.72
C PHE A 168 13.24 -2.05 0.52
N GLU A 169 14.21 -1.16 0.76
CA GLU A 169 15.15 -0.71 -0.28
C GLU A 169 16.06 -1.85 -0.77
N SER A 170 16.49 -2.75 0.12
CA SER A 170 17.30 -3.92 -0.25
C SER A 170 16.56 -4.84 -1.22
N VAL A 171 15.29 -5.14 -0.93
CA VAL A 171 14.39 -5.90 -1.79
C VAL A 171 14.20 -5.19 -3.13
N ARG A 172 13.92 -3.88 -3.13
CA ARG A 172 13.74 -3.07 -4.35
C ARG A 172 14.98 -3.08 -5.25
N VAL A 173 16.18 -2.97 -4.67
CA VAL A 173 17.45 -3.04 -5.42
C VAL A 173 17.69 -4.43 -6.01
N ASP A 174 17.35 -5.50 -5.29
CA ASP A 174 17.49 -6.86 -5.82
C ASP A 174 16.45 -7.20 -6.89
N LEU A 175 15.21 -6.69 -6.83
CA LEU A 175 14.25 -6.80 -7.94
C LEU A 175 14.74 -6.11 -9.21
N LEU A 176 15.30 -4.90 -9.11
CA LEU A 176 15.87 -4.17 -10.24
C LEU A 176 17.06 -4.90 -10.89
N ARG A 177 17.72 -5.80 -10.15
CA ARG A 177 18.92 -6.54 -10.57
C ARG A 177 18.61 -7.94 -11.09
N LEU A 178 17.72 -8.66 -10.42
CA LEU A 178 17.36 -10.05 -10.67
C LEU A 178 16.15 -10.19 -11.61
N GLY A 179 15.24 -9.21 -11.62
CA GLY A 179 13.86 -9.42 -12.08
C GLY A 179 13.02 -10.15 -11.03
N GLY A 180 11.86 -10.67 -11.43
CA GLY A 180 10.87 -11.24 -10.52
C GLY A 180 9.91 -10.20 -9.92
N SER A 181 9.12 -10.65 -8.96
CA SER A 181 8.36 -9.82 -8.01
C SER A 181 8.89 -10.07 -6.58
N ALA A 182 8.36 -9.39 -5.57
CA ALA A 182 8.64 -9.69 -4.17
C ALA A 182 7.34 -9.73 -3.34
N PHE A 183 7.44 -10.31 -2.15
CA PHE A 183 6.33 -10.49 -1.23
C PHE A 183 6.85 -10.50 0.22
N LEU A 184 6.25 -9.70 1.10
CA LEU A 184 6.52 -9.68 2.53
C LEU A 184 5.79 -10.87 3.18
N THR A 185 6.43 -12.03 3.23
CA THR A 185 5.78 -13.30 3.63
C THR A 185 5.53 -13.41 5.13
N GLU A 186 6.27 -12.65 5.94
CA GLU A 186 6.00 -12.51 7.37
C GLU A 186 6.29 -11.10 7.89
N PHE A 187 5.44 -10.65 8.81
CA PHE A 187 5.64 -9.50 9.68
C PHE A 187 4.60 -9.53 10.82
N GLY A 188 4.85 -8.78 11.88
CA GLY A 188 3.90 -8.64 13.00
C GLY A 188 4.01 -9.75 14.03
N GLY A 189 2.99 -10.61 14.15
CA GLY A 189 2.95 -11.68 15.15
C GLY A 189 2.77 -11.23 16.61
N CYS A 190 2.49 -9.96 16.85
CA CYS A 190 2.39 -9.34 18.17
C CYS A 190 0.93 -9.27 18.73
N ASP A 191 0.78 -8.76 19.96
CA ASP A 191 -0.49 -8.68 20.70
C ASP A 191 -1.35 -7.47 20.30
N ASP A 192 -2.54 -7.28 20.91
CA ASP A 192 -3.46 -6.20 20.51
C ASP A 192 -3.08 -4.80 21.07
N SER A 193 -1.79 -4.57 21.30
CA SER A 193 -1.25 -3.47 22.11
C SER A 193 -0.86 -2.23 21.29
N PRO A 194 -0.75 -1.03 21.93
CA PRO A 194 -0.29 0.18 21.26
C PRO A 194 1.09 0.06 20.59
N THR A 195 2.04 -0.64 21.22
CA THR A 195 3.37 -0.90 20.63
C THR A 195 3.27 -1.79 19.39
N CYS A 196 2.44 -2.84 19.41
CA CYS A 196 2.19 -3.66 18.22
C CYS A 196 1.50 -2.87 17.11
N ASP A 197 0.52 -2.03 17.45
CA ASP A 197 -0.21 -1.20 16.46
C ASP A 197 0.69 -0.16 15.78
N GLU A 198 1.62 0.46 16.51
CA GLU A 198 2.59 1.41 15.93
C GLU A 198 3.50 0.73 14.89
N GLN A 199 4.06 -0.43 15.22
CA GLN A 199 4.91 -1.22 14.30
C GLN A 199 4.12 -1.84 13.14
N LEU A 200 2.91 -2.36 13.40
CA LEU A 200 2.04 -2.94 12.39
C LEU A 200 1.58 -1.87 11.39
N ARG A 201 1.26 -0.67 11.87
CA ARG A 201 0.98 0.50 11.03
C ARG A 201 2.20 0.86 10.17
N TRP A 202 3.40 0.96 10.75
CA TRP A 202 4.62 1.28 10.00
C TRP A 202 4.85 0.27 8.87
N ALA A 203 4.80 -1.04 9.16
CA ALA A 203 5.06 -2.09 8.18
C ALA A 203 4.06 -2.09 7.02
N LEU A 204 2.79 -1.77 7.29
CA LEU A 204 1.75 -1.64 6.25
C LEU A 204 1.90 -0.37 5.42
N GLU A 205 2.27 0.77 6.03
CA GLU A 205 2.57 2.00 5.29
C GLU A 205 3.79 1.82 4.37
N ALA A 206 4.85 1.15 4.84
CA ALA A 206 6.01 0.79 4.01
C ALA A 206 5.64 -0.20 2.89
N ALA A 207 4.80 -1.20 3.16
CA ALA A 207 4.32 -2.12 2.13
C ALA A 207 3.50 -1.40 1.04
N ASP A 208 2.63 -0.46 1.40
CA ASP A 208 1.88 0.34 0.44
C ASP A 208 2.77 1.35 -0.32
N GLU A 209 3.81 1.93 0.31
CA GLU A 209 4.81 2.79 -0.37
C GLU A 209 5.56 2.03 -1.47
N PHE A 210 6.09 0.85 -1.13
CA PHE A 210 6.90 0.03 -2.04
C PHE A 210 6.06 -0.91 -2.95
N TYR A 211 4.73 -0.88 -2.86
CA TYR A 211 3.77 -1.79 -3.52
C TYR A 211 4.03 -3.29 -3.25
N GLN A 212 4.40 -3.64 -2.03
CA GLN A 212 4.71 -5.02 -1.63
C GLN A 212 3.43 -5.72 -1.18
N SER A 213 3.13 -6.86 -1.80
CA SER A 213 2.10 -7.77 -1.28
C SER A 213 2.61 -8.46 -0.02
N TRP A 214 1.72 -8.74 0.93
CA TRP A 214 2.13 -9.14 2.28
C TRP A 214 1.23 -10.24 2.89
N ALA A 215 1.78 -10.98 3.85
CA ALA A 215 1.07 -11.90 4.73
C ALA A 215 1.49 -11.65 6.19
N TYR A 216 0.50 -11.50 7.07
CA TYR A 216 0.72 -11.28 8.50
C TYR A 216 1.03 -12.60 9.21
N TRP A 217 1.98 -12.59 10.15
CA TRP A 217 2.42 -13.79 10.85
C TRP A 217 1.42 -14.29 11.90
N GLY A 218 1.04 -15.56 11.81
CA GLY A 218 0.15 -16.21 12.76
C GLY A 218 -1.35 -15.94 12.54
N VAL A 219 -2.19 -16.46 13.44
CA VAL A 219 -3.65 -16.43 13.28
C VAL A 219 -4.26 -15.39 14.22
N VAL A 220 -4.65 -14.24 13.66
CA VAL A 220 -5.30 -13.15 14.38
C VAL A 220 -6.62 -13.63 15.00
N ARG A 221 -6.76 -13.56 16.33
CA ARG A 221 -7.97 -13.98 17.06
C ARG A 221 -8.27 -13.06 18.22
N ASN A 222 -9.45 -12.44 18.20
CA ASN A 222 -9.94 -11.51 19.24
C ASN A 222 -9.08 -10.25 19.46
N GLN A 223 -8.08 -9.99 18.61
CA GLN A 223 -7.24 -8.79 18.59
C GLN A 223 -7.93 -7.73 17.73
N LYS A 224 -8.65 -6.79 18.35
CA LYS A 224 -9.51 -5.83 17.64
C LYS A 224 -8.68 -4.77 16.91
N THR A 225 -7.63 -4.27 17.53
CA THR A 225 -6.71 -3.30 16.94
C THR A 225 -5.98 -3.92 15.75
N THR A 226 -5.43 -5.13 15.90
CA THR A 226 -4.80 -5.89 14.81
C THR A 226 -5.77 -6.15 13.65
N ILE A 227 -7.02 -6.59 13.92
CA ILE A 227 -8.05 -6.79 12.90
C ILE A 227 -8.34 -5.48 12.16
N ASN A 228 -8.58 -4.39 12.88
CA ASN A 228 -8.88 -3.08 12.27
C ASN A 228 -7.71 -2.58 11.40
N ARG A 229 -6.46 -2.79 11.84
CA ARG A 229 -5.26 -2.33 11.13
C ARG A 229 -4.98 -3.11 9.84
N LEU A 230 -5.27 -4.42 9.83
CA LEU A 230 -5.17 -5.31 8.67
C LEU A 230 -6.37 -5.21 7.70
N ALA A 231 -7.54 -4.79 8.18
CA ALA A 231 -8.78 -4.64 7.39
C ALA A 231 -8.75 -3.38 6.49
N ARG A 232 -7.78 -3.33 5.57
CA ARG A 232 -7.54 -2.20 4.65
C ARG A 232 -8.44 -2.25 3.42
N VAL A 233 -8.77 -1.09 2.86
CA VAL A 233 -9.19 -0.97 1.45
C VAL A 233 -7.93 -0.99 0.58
N TYR A 234 -7.86 -1.85 -0.44
CA TYR A 234 -6.69 -1.95 -1.33
C TYR A 234 -7.05 -2.46 -2.73
N ALA A 235 -6.18 -2.17 -3.72
CA ALA A 235 -6.38 -2.53 -5.12
C ALA A 235 -6.04 -4.01 -5.40
N ARG A 236 -6.99 -4.92 -5.12
CA ARG A 236 -6.87 -6.37 -5.35
C ARG A 236 -6.40 -6.79 -6.76
N ALA A 237 -6.67 -5.97 -7.77
CA ALA A 237 -6.16 -6.13 -9.13
C ALA A 237 -6.16 -4.76 -9.84
N MET A 238 -5.25 -4.55 -10.81
CA MET A 238 -5.17 -3.32 -11.59
C MET A 238 -5.02 -3.61 -13.09
N ALA A 239 -5.85 -2.97 -13.90
CA ALA A 239 -5.83 -3.08 -15.37
C ALA A 239 -4.77 -2.16 -16.00
N GLY A 240 -3.51 -2.31 -15.57
CA GLY A 240 -2.40 -1.47 -16.01
C GLY A 240 -1.25 -1.46 -14.99
N LYS A 241 -0.24 -0.61 -15.22
CA LYS A 241 0.79 -0.31 -14.22
C LYS A 241 0.26 0.74 -13.24
N PRO A 242 0.46 0.60 -11.92
CA PRO A 242 0.15 1.66 -10.98
C PRO A 242 1.01 2.91 -11.26
N VAL A 243 0.40 4.10 -11.13
CA VAL A 243 1.02 5.38 -11.48
C VAL A 243 1.45 6.17 -10.23
N PHE A 244 0.84 5.87 -9.07
CA PHE A 244 1.18 6.42 -7.78
C PHE A 244 1.07 5.34 -6.70
N SER A 245 1.92 5.41 -5.66
CA SER A 245 1.77 4.52 -4.51
C SER A 245 0.42 4.80 -3.87
N ILE A 246 -0.28 3.72 -3.55
CA ILE A 246 -1.64 3.73 -3.06
C ILE A 246 -1.70 4.11 -1.58
N GLY A 247 -0.57 4.05 -0.85
CA GLY A 247 -0.51 4.37 0.58
C GLY A 247 -0.84 5.83 0.89
N LYS A 248 -0.04 6.78 0.39
CA LYS A 248 -0.13 8.21 0.73
C LYS A 248 0.22 9.12 -0.46
N LEU A 249 -0.74 9.95 -0.88
CA LEU A 249 -0.57 10.91 -1.97
C LEU A 249 -0.40 12.33 -1.43
N ASP A 250 0.82 12.87 -1.45
CA ASP A 250 1.10 14.24 -0.97
C ASP A 250 0.57 15.37 -1.89
N GLN A 251 0.43 16.59 -1.36
CA GLN A 251 -0.09 17.76 -2.09
C GLN A 251 0.77 18.17 -3.30
N LYS A 252 2.09 17.94 -3.27
CA LYS A 252 3.00 18.23 -4.40
C LYS A 252 2.76 17.24 -5.53
N ARG A 253 2.66 15.94 -5.23
CA ARG A 253 2.40 14.86 -6.19
C ARG A 253 0.99 14.97 -6.77
N PHE A 254 0.00 15.37 -5.96
CA PHE A 254 -1.35 15.72 -6.43
C PHE A 254 -1.34 16.87 -7.44
N ILE A 255 -0.58 17.94 -7.18
CA ILE A 255 -0.35 19.03 -8.15
C ILE A 255 0.36 18.53 -9.42
N GLU A 256 1.31 17.61 -9.30
CA GLU A 256 2.04 17.04 -10.44
C GLU A 256 1.17 16.12 -11.31
N LEU A 257 0.21 15.39 -10.73
CA LEU A 257 -0.81 14.65 -11.48
C LEU A 257 -1.72 15.62 -12.26
N PHE A 258 -2.24 16.66 -11.63
CA PHE A 258 -3.12 17.64 -12.31
C PHE A 258 -2.43 18.37 -13.47
N LYS A 259 -1.12 18.62 -13.41
CA LYS A 259 -0.35 19.19 -14.54
C LYS A 259 -0.35 18.29 -15.79
N GLN A 260 -0.49 16.97 -15.64
CA GLN A 260 -0.53 16.05 -16.79
C GLN A 260 -1.83 16.21 -17.59
N PHE A 261 -2.93 16.53 -16.90
CA PHE A 261 -4.24 16.80 -17.51
C PHE A 261 -4.43 18.27 -17.94
N TYR A 262 -3.77 19.21 -17.26
CA TYR A 262 -3.87 20.66 -17.50
C TYR A 262 -2.48 21.30 -17.76
N PRO A 263 -1.77 20.93 -18.84
CA PRO A 263 -0.37 21.31 -19.06
C PRO A 263 -0.15 22.81 -19.33
N GLU A 264 -1.14 23.49 -19.93
CA GLU A 264 -1.11 24.95 -20.15
C GLU A 264 -1.60 25.75 -18.92
N GLY A 265 -2.02 25.05 -17.87
CA GLY A 265 -2.63 25.62 -16.67
C GLY A 265 -1.66 25.80 -15.50
N ASN A 266 -2.13 26.50 -14.47
CA ASN A 266 -1.50 26.55 -13.15
C ASN A 266 -2.45 25.92 -12.10
N PRO A 267 -2.42 24.59 -11.93
CA PRO A 267 -3.36 23.88 -11.06
C PRO A 267 -3.17 24.15 -9.56
N LYS A 268 -2.03 24.72 -9.13
CA LYS A 268 -1.61 24.80 -7.71
C LYS A 268 -2.69 25.24 -6.73
N LYS A 269 -3.49 26.27 -7.06
CA LYS A 269 -4.55 26.76 -6.17
C LYS A 269 -5.78 25.84 -6.14
N PHE A 270 -6.20 25.34 -7.29
CA PHE A 270 -7.33 24.40 -7.36
C PHE A 270 -6.99 23.11 -6.61
N CYS A 271 -5.80 22.56 -6.87
CA CYS A 271 -5.31 21.39 -6.17
C CYS A 271 -5.21 21.60 -4.68
N LYS A 272 -4.80 22.78 -4.17
CA LYS A 272 -4.84 23.02 -2.72
C LYS A 272 -6.26 22.92 -2.16
N TYR A 273 -7.25 23.63 -2.71
CA TYR A 273 -8.63 23.58 -2.17
C TYR A 273 -9.28 22.19 -2.29
N ALA A 274 -9.01 21.46 -3.37
CA ALA A 274 -9.45 20.07 -3.50
C ALA A 274 -8.71 19.12 -2.54
N PHE A 275 -7.39 19.29 -2.38
CA PHE A 275 -6.58 18.49 -1.46
C PHE A 275 -7.02 18.69 -0.01
N ASP A 276 -7.13 19.95 0.44
CA ASP A 276 -7.63 20.36 1.77
C ASP A 276 -9.13 20.01 2.00
N THR A 277 -9.72 19.17 1.13
CA THR A 277 -11.08 18.62 1.20
C THR A 277 -11.09 17.10 1.02
N PHE A 278 -10.05 16.51 0.44
CA PHE A 278 -9.90 15.06 0.27
C PHE A 278 -9.05 14.45 1.40
N ASP A 279 -8.06 15.20 1.88
CA ASP A 279 -7.33 14.98 3.14
C ASP A 279 -8.28 15.30 4.30
N ALA A 280 -8.93 14.27 4.84
CA ALA A 280 -10.06 14.38 5.75
C ALA A 280 -9.63 14.29 7.23
N ASP A 281 -8.57 13.54 7.54
CA ASP A 281 -7.98 13.49 8.88
C ASP A 281 -6.89 14.56 9.12
N ASN A 282 -6.45 15.24 8.04
CA ASN A 282 -5.44 16.31 8.03
C ASN A 282 -4.00 15.81 8.31
N ASP A 283 -3.65 14.56 7.96
CA ASP A 283 -2.27 14.04 8.02
C ASP A 283 -1.32 14.68 6.98
N GLY A 284 -1.87 15.39 5.98
CA GLY A 284 -1.12 16.06 4.92
C GLY A 284 -0.92 15.20 3.66
N THR A 285 -1.57 14.05 3.59
CA THR A 285 -1.61 13.13 2.45
C THR A 285 -3.06 12.72 2.16
N ILE A 286 -3.33 12.20 0.96
CA ILE A 286 -4.60 11.55 0.66
C ILE A 286 -4.36 10.04 0.63
N SER A 287 -5.06 9.30 1.48
CA SER A 287 -5.05 7.83 1.51
C SER A 287 -5.87 7.22 0.37
N PHE A 288 -5.75 5.91 0.16
CA PHE A 288 -6.58 5.21 -0.83
C PHE A 288 -8.07 5.23 -0.49
N GLU A 289 -8.43 5.22 0.80
CA GLU A 289 -9.81 5.20 1.25
C GLU A 289 -10.49 6.54 0.95
N GLU A 290 -9.86 7.65 1.32
CA GLU A 290 -10.30 9.01 0.98
C GLU A 290 -10.38 9.21 -0.53
N PHE A 291 -9.34 8.81 -1.27
CA PHE A 291 -9.35 8.85 -2.73
C PHE A 291 -10.54 8.08 -3.32
N LEU A 292 -10.85 6.89 -2.81
CA LEU A 292 -11.97 6.08 -3.30
C LEU A 292 -13.34 6.64 -2.90
N ILE A 293 -13.50 7.20 -1.69
CA ILE A 293 -14.73 7.90 -1.27
C ILE A 293 -14.98 9.08 -2.21
N THR A 294 -13.99 9.96 -2.38
CA THR A 294 -14.03 11.11 -3.29
C THR A 294 -14.31 10.69 -4.74
N TYR A 295 -13.58 9.71 -5.27
CA TYR A 295 -13.73 9.23 -6.64
C TYR A 295 -15.10 8.57 -6.87
N SER A 296 -15.62 7.84 -5.88
CA SER A 296 -16.95 7.23 -5.95
C SER A 296 -18.02 8.32 -6.02
N ALA A 297 -18.00 9.32 -5.12
CA ALA A 297 -18.93 10.45 -5.17
C ALA A 297 -18.84 11.21 -6.51
N ALA A 298 -17.62 11.51 -6.98
CA ALA A 298 -17.39 12.25 -8.23
C ALA A 298 -17.87 11.52 -9.50
N ARG A 299 -17.73 10.19 -9.57
CA ARG A 299 -17.94 9.40 -10.80
C ARG A 299 -19.17 8.50 -10.79
N ASN A 300 -19.43 7.85 -9.66
CA ASN A 300 -20.50 6.85 -9.51
C ASN A 300 -21.70 7.40 -8.72
N GLY A 301 -21.47 8.41 -7.88
CA GLY A 301 -22.50 9.09 -7.12
C GLY A 301 -23.54 9.78 -8.02
N ASN A 302 -24.69 10.06 -7.44
CA ASN A 302 -25.78 10.78 -8.09
C ASN A 302 -25.49 12.29 -8.13
N LEU A 303 -26.39 13.10 -8.71
CA LEU A 303 -26.20 14.55 -8.82
C LEU A 303 -25.99 15.24 -7.46
N ASP A 304 -26.64 14.75 -6.39
CA ASP A 304 -26.51 15.32 -5.06
C ASP A 304 -25.14 14.99 -4.44
N ASP A 305 -24.66 13.75 -4.54
CA ASP A 305 -23.31 13.35 -4.08
C ASP A 305 -22.20 14.16 -4.77
N ARG A 306 -22.40 14.53 -6.04
CA ARG A 306 -21.48 15.39 -6.80
C ARG A 306 -21.61 16.86 -6.41
N LEU A 307 -22.80 17.32 -6.04
CA LEU A 307 -23.03 18.67 -5.51
C LEU A 307 -22.49 18.83 -4.09
N ASP A 308 -22.53 17.78 -3.27
CA ASP A 308 -21.87 17.69 -1.96
C ASP A 308 -20.38 17.95 -2.15
N LEU A 309 -19.72 17.10 -2.95
CA LEU A 309 -18.29 17.20 -3.19
C LEU A 309 -17.86 18.57 -3.77
N VAL A 310 -18.66 19.16 -4.66
CA VAL A 310 -18.34 20.50 -5.21
C VAL A 310 -18.59 21.61 -4.19
N PHE A 311 -19.65 21.52 -3.36
CA PHE A 311 -19.87 22.46 -2.27
C PHE A 311 -18.71 22.42 -1.28
N ASP A 312 -18.30 21.23 -0.86
CA ASP A 312 -17.28 21.03 0.16
C ASP A 312 -15.90 21.51 -0.32
N ILE A 313 -15.61 21.51 -1.64
CA ILE A 313 -14.39 22.10 -2.23
C ILE A 313 -14.46 23.65 -2.30
N TYR A 314 -15.67 24.22 -2.36
CA TYR A 314 -15.90 25.67 -2.45
C TYR A 314 -15.97 26.34 -1.08
N ASP A 315 -16.47 25.64 -0.06
CA ASP A 315 -16.34 26.00 1.35
C ASP A 315 -14.88 25.76 1.80
N ILE A 316 -14.11 26.85 1.79
CA ILE A 316 -12.67 26.85 2.09
C ILE A 316 -12.43 27.06 3.60
N SER A 317 -13.40 27.64 4.31
CA SER A 317 -13.36 27.88 5.76
C SER A 317 -13.94 26.72 6.58
N LYS A 318 -14.69 25.81 5.95
CA LYS A 318 -15.47 24.72 6.55
C LYS A 318 -16.54 25.24 7.52
N ASP A 319 -17.15 26.39 7.21
CA ASP A 319 -18.20 27.02 8.03
C ASP A 319 -19.64 26.61 7.63
N GLY A 320 -19.79 25.78 6.59
CA GLY A 320 -21.06 25.25 6.10
C GLY A 320 -21.78 26.16 5.12
N LEU A 321 -21.16 27.28 4.74
CA LEU A 321 -21.65 28.29 3.81
C LEU A 321 -20.53 28.69 2.84
N ILE A 322 -20.85 29.27 1.69
CA ILE A 322 -19.85 29.81 0.74
C ILE A 322 -19.99 31.34 0.67
N ASP A 323 -18.93 32.09 1.01
CA ASP A 323 -18.92 33.57 0.93
C ASP A 323 -18.37 34.13 -0.40
N GLU A 324 -18.54 35.44 -0.63
CA GLU A 324 -18.06 36.12 -1.86
C GLU A 324 -16.53 36.01 -2.04
N ALA A 325 -15.76 36.01 -0.94
CA ALA A 325 -14.31 35.91 -0.98
C ALA A 325 -13.84 34.48 -1.29
N GLU A 326 -14.52 33.45 -0.79
CA GLU A 326 -14.30 32.03 -1.10
C GLU A 326 -14.64 31.74 -2.55
N LEU A 327 -15.83 32.12 -3.00
CA LEU A 327 -16.23 31.98 -4.40
C LEU A 327 -15.29 32.75 -5.33
N THR A 328 -14.80 33.93 -4.93
CA THR A 328 -13.74 34.67 -5.64
C THR A 328 -12.42 33.89 -5.67
N LYS A 329 -11.94 33.34 -4.53
CA LYS A 329 -10.72 32.49 -4.47
C LYS A 329 -10.84 31.32 -5.45
N MET A 330 -12.01 30.70 -5.51
CA MET A 330 -12.27 29.51 -6.31
C MET A 330 -12.37 29.81 -7.81
N ILE A 331 -13.05 30.89 -8.21
CA ILE A 331 -13.07 31.36 -9.60
C ILE A 331 -11.64 31.73 -10.08
N VAL A 332 -10.83 32.37 -9.22
CA VAL A 332 -9.40 32.63 -9.51
C VAL A 332 -8.61 31.33 -9.69
N ALA A 333 -8.91 30.28 -8.93
CA ALA A 333 -8.26 28.98 -9.06
C ALA A 333 -8.63 28.29 -10.38
N LEU A 334 -9.92 28.24 -10.73
CA LEU A 334 -10.43 27.65 -11.96
C LEU A 334 -9.93 28.36 -13.22
N TYR A 335 -9.92 29.70 -13.23
CA TYR A 335 -9.36 30.45 -14.36
C TYR A 335 -7.86 30.20 -14.53
N LYS A 336 -7.09 30.05 -13.44
CA LYS A 336 -5.67 29.67 -13.50
C LYS A 336 -5.46 28.22 -13.95
N LEU A 337 -6.31 27.29 -13.53
CA LEU A 337 -6.31 25.91 -14.00
C LEU A 337 -6.55 25.84 -15.52
N ALA A 338 -7.46 26.66 -16.04
CA ALA A 338 -7.80 26.76 -17.46
C ALA A 338 -6.89 27.72 -18.27
N GLY A 339 -5.69 28.05 -17.78
CA GLY A 339 -4.71 28.91 -18.49
C GLY A 339 -5.12 30.37 -18.70
N LYS A 340 -6.27 30.83 -18.17
CA LYS A 340 -6.79 32.18 -18.43
C LYS A 340 -6.03 33.25 -17.67
N THR A 341 -5.39 34.15 -18.42
CA THR A 341 -4.58 35.26 -17.88
C THR A 341 -5.33 36.60 -17.80
N ASN A 342 -6.33 36.83 -18.65
CA ASN A 342 -7.11 38.07 -18.64
C ASN A 342 -8.30 37.98 -17.66
N LEU A 343 -8.16 38.64 -16.50
CA LEU A 343 -9.11 38.62 -15.39
C LEU A 343 -9.87 39.95 -15.26
N LYS A 344 -10.34 40.51 -16.39
CA LYS A 344 -11.02 41.82 -16.45
C LYS A 344 -12.38 41.73 -17.15
N GLY A 345 -13.24 42.73 -16.93
CA GLY A 345 -14.56 42.80 -17.55
C GLY A 345 -15.46 41.66 -17.08
N ASP A 346 -15.99 40.88 -18.01
CA ASP A 346 -16.82 39.70 -17.72
C ASP A 346 -16.02 38.48 -17.25
N HIS A 347 -14.69 38.63 -17.13
CA HIS A 347 -13.79 37.66 -16.49
C HIS A 347 -13.20 38.19 -15.17
N ASP A 348 -13.73 39.30 -14.63
CA ASP A 348 -13.42 39.71 -13.27
C ASP A 348 -13.98 38.70 -12.24
N PRO A 349 -13.14 38.06 -11.40
CA PRO A 349 -13.59 37.02 -10.49
C PRO A 349 -14.54 37.50 -9.38
N LYS A 350 -14.37 38.73 -8.88
CA LYS A 350 -15.25 39.30 -7.83
C LYS A 350 -16.62 39.61 -8.40
N ARG A 351 -16.66 40.29 -9.55
CA ARG A 351 -17.91 40.56 -10.27
C ARG A 351 -18.64 39.26 -10.58
N ARG A 352 -17.91 38.19 -10.93
CA ARG A 352 -18.51 36.89 -11.20
C ARG A 352 -19.01 36.17 -9.95
N ALA A 353 -18.29 36.26 -8.82
CA ALA A 353 -18.76 35.74 -7.53
C ALA A 353 -20.05 36.45 -7.08
N ALA A 354 -20.05 37.79 -7.05
CA ALA A 354 -21.23 38.58 -6.69
C ALA A 354 -22.43 38.33 -7.62
N GLN A 355 -22.21 38.10 -8.93
CA GLN A 355 -23.27 37.69 -9.87
C GLN A 355 -23.86 36.31 -9.58
N ILE A 356 -23.08 35.38 -9.04
CA ILE A 356 -23.55 34.03 -8.69
C ILE A 356 -24.32 34.09 -7.36
N ILE A 357 -23.77 34.76 -6.34
CA ILE A 357 -24.46 34.93 -5.05
C ILE A 357 -25.79 35.65 -5.26
N ALA A 358 -25.83 36.78 -5.95
CA ALA A 358 -27.08 37.50 -6.26
C ALA A 358 -28.07 36.75 -7.20
N LYS A 359 -27.74 35.55 -7.68
CA LYS A 359 -28.64 34.64 -8.41
C LYS A 359 -29.12 33.48 -7.53
N LEU A 360 -28.32 33.05 -6.56
CA LEU A 360 -28.52 31.80 -5.80
C LEU A 360 -28.88 32.01 -4.31
N ASP A 361 -28.48 33.14 -3.73
CA ASP A 361 -28.87 33.56 -2.38
C ASP A 361 -30.38 33.89 -2.37
N LEU A 362 -31.14 33.12 -1.59
CA LEU A 362 -32.58 33.27 -1.39
C LEU A 362 -32.88 33.88 -0.01
N SER A 363 -31.94 33.81 0.92
CA SER A 363 -32.03 34.36 2.28
C SER A 363 -31.77 35.87 2.34
N GLY A 364 -30.91 36.38 1.46
CA GLY A 364 -30.38 37.75 1.47
C GLY A 364 -29.17 37.98 2.38
N ASP A 365 -28.55 36.91 2.93
CA ASP A 365 -27.41 37.01 3.85
C ASP A 365 -26.05 37.23 3.17
N LYS A 366 -26.01 37.11 1.83
CA LYS A 366 -24.82 37.23 0.95
C LYS A 366 -23.80 36.10 1.06
N LYS A 367 -24.16 34.99 1.69
CA LYS A 367 -23.49 33.70 1.56
C LYS A 367 -24.36 32.79 0.68
N LEU A 368 -23.93 31.54 0.52
CA LEU A 368 -24.75 30.47 -0.04
C LEU A 368 -24.76 29.30 0.92
N SER A 369 -25.92 28.97 1.47
CA SER A 369 -26.10 27.70 2.17
C SER A 369 -26.05 26.51 1.20
N LYS A 370 -25.78 25.33 1.74
CA LYS A 370 -25.77 24.08 0.96
C LYS A 370 -27.09 23.85 0.19
N ALA A 371 -28.23 24.21 0.78
CA ALA A 371 -29.54 24.11 0.13
C ALA A 371 -29.72 25.08 -1.05
N GLU A 372 -29.26 26.33 -0.90
CA GLU A 372 -29.30 27.35 -1.95
C GLU A 372 -28.37 27.01 -3.11
N PHE A 373 -27.14 26.57 -2.81
CA PHE A 373 -26.20 26.09 -3.82
C PHE A 373 -26.75 24.91 -4.63
N PHE A 374 -27.34 23.92 -3.95
CA PHE A 374 -27.96 22.76 -4.60
C PHE A 374 -29.14 23.17 -5.49
N SER A 375 -30.06 24.00 -4.98
CA SER A 375 -31.20 24.53 -5.74
C SER A 375 -30.73 25.31 -6.98
N GLY A 376 -29.71 26.15 -6.81
CA GLY A 376 -29.10 26.94 -7.86
C GLY A 376 -28.46 26.11 -8.98
N CYS A 377 -27.64 25.12 -8.63
CA CYS A 377 -26.98 24.26 -9.61
C CYS A 377 -27.94 23.26 -10.29
N LYS A 378 -29.00 22.81 -9.60
CA LYS A 378 -30.05 21.95 -10.17
C LYS A 378 -30.98 22.68 -11.13
N SER A 379 -31.21 23.98 -10.91
CA SER A 379 -32.06 24.84 -11.75
C SER A 379 -31.33 25.47 -12.93
N ASP A 380 -29.99 25.55 -12.91
CA ASP A 380 -29.19 26.01 -14.04
C ASP A 380 -28.90 24.87 -15.06
N PRO A 381 -29.43 24.92 -16.30
CA PRO A 381 -29.29 23.82 -17.25
C PRO A 381 -27.87 23.58 -17.76
N PHE A 382 -26.95 24.54 -17.59
CA PHE A 382 -25.53 24.36 -17.94
C PHE A 382 -24.79 23.66 -16.80
N MET A 383 -24.97 24.13 -15.55
CA MET A 383 -24.37 23.47 -14.39
C MET A 383 -24.85 22.03 -14.24
N ARG A 384 -26.14 21.78 -14.46
CA ARG A 384 -26.70 20.42 -14.41
C ARG A 384 -26.04 19.46 -15.40
N ARG A 385 -25.81 19.85 -16.66
CA ARG A 385 -25.11 19.00 -17.65
C ARG A 385 -23.61 18.85 -17.38
N LEU A 386 -22.99 19.84 -16.72
CA LEU A 386 -21.58 19.79 -16.35
C LEU A 386 -21.33 18.82 -15.20
N LEU A 387 -22.25 18.78 -14.22
CA LEU A 387 -22.18 17.93 -13.03
C LEU A 387 -22.84 16.56 -13.25
N ASP A 388 -23.84 16.46 -14.13
CA ASP A 388 -24.42 15.20 -14.58
C ASP A 388 -24.42 15.05 -16.12
N PRO A 389 -23.25 14.73 -16.72
CA PRO A 389 -23.07 14.61 -18.17
C PRO A 389 -23.76 13.37 -18.80
N ASN A 390 -24.46 12.56 -17.99
CA ASN A 390 -25.25 11.41 -18.43
C ASN A 390 -26.77 11.68 -18.38
N SER A 391 -27.21 12.95 -18.18
CA SER A 391 -28.61 13.36 -17.98
C SER A 391 -29.21 14.25 -19.09
#